data_AF-A0A380DSY7-F1
#
_entry.id   AF-A0A380DSY7-F1
#
_cell.length_a   1.000
_cell.length_b   1.000
_cell.length_c   1.000
_cell.angle_alpha   90.00
_cell.angle_beta   90.00
_cell.angle_gamma   90.00
#
_symmetry.space_group_name_H-M   'P 1'
#
loop_
_entity.id
_entity.type
_entity.pdbx_description
1 polymer ?
#
loop_
_entity_poly.entity_id
_entity_poly.type
_entity_poly.pdbx_seq_one_letter_code
_entity_poly.pdbx_strand_id
1 'polypeptide(L)' 'MWIEKFKNKNNETKYRYYEKYKDPYTDKWKRVSVVLNKNTKQSQKEAMFRLEEKIKEKLNNKSSSELKNF' A
#
# COMPACT_ATOMS: atom_id res chain seq x y z
N MET A 1 0.35 -9.10 4.80
CA MET A 1 1.25 -7.95 5.02
C MET A 1 2.65 -8.39 5.43
N TRP A 2 3.68 -7.86 4.76
CA TRP A 2 5.09 -8.04 5.09
C TRP A 2 5.68 -6.72 5.59
N ILE A 3 6.69 -6.80 6.45
CA ILE A 3 7.28 -5.63 7.12
C ILE A 3 8.80 -5.65 6.96
N GLU A 4 9.37 -4.59 6.41
CA GLU A 4 10.80 -4.38 6.27
C GLU A 4 11.22 -3.17 7.12
N LYS A 5 12.13 -3.41 8.05
CA LYS A 5 12.76 -2.35 8.84
C LYS A 5 13.98 -1.85 8.06
N PHE A 6 14.02 -0.56 7.79
CA PHE A 6 15.18 0.06 7.15
C PHE A 6 15.55 1.36 7.85
N LYS A 7 16.82 1.74 7.79
CA LYS A 7 17.30 3.04 8.27
C LYS A 7 17.39 3.99 7.09
N ASN A 8 16.83 5.19 7.23
CA ASN A 8 16.96 6.23 6.22
C ASN A 8 18.33 6.92 6.31
N LYS A 9 18.67 7.76 5.33
CA LYS A 9 19.91 8.55 5.31
C LYS A 9 20.14 9.40 6.57
N ASN A 10 19.06 9.76 7.26
CA ASN A 10 19.08 10.53 8.52
C ASN A 10 19.24 9.65 9.77
N ASN A 11 19.65 8.38 9.63
CA ASN A 11 19.72 7.38 10.72
C ASN A 11 18.38 7.04 11.41
N GLU A 12 17.26 7.56 10.90
CA GLU A 12 15.93 7.25 11.40
C GLU A 12 15.52 5.84 11.00
N THR A 13 15.04 5.07 11.99
CA THR A 13 14.45 3.75 11.73
C THR A 13 13.03 3.92 11.19
N LYS A 14 12.77 3.40 10.00
CA LYS A 14 11.44 3.35 9.40
C LYS A 14 11.04 1.91 9.09
N TYR A 15 9.74 1.71 8.98
CA TYR A 15 9.12 0.42 8.73
C TYR A 15 8.30 0.52 7.47
N ARG A 16 8.70 -0.23 6.44
CA ARG A 16 7.97 -0.35 5.19
C ARG A 16 7.07 -1.58 5.29
N TYR A 17 5.77 -1.35 5.16
CA TYR A 17 4.75 -2.37 5.09
C TYR A 17 4.36 -2.58 3.64
N TYR A 18 4.32 -3.83 3.18
CA TYR A 18 3.93 -4.18 1.82
C TYR A 18 2.85 -5.25 1.81
N GLU A 19 1.91 -5.09 0.90
CA GLU A 19 0.82 -6.02 0.66
C GLU A 19 0.69 -6.28 -0.82
N LYS A 20 0.56 -7.56 -1.17
CA LYS A 20 0.34 -8.02 -2.53
C LYS A 20 -1.14 -8.34 -2.67
N TYR A 21 -1.77 -7.83 -3.72
CA TYR A 21 -3.15 -8.12 -4.05
C TYR A 21 -3.26 -8.52 -5.53
N LYS A 22 -4.22 -9.37 -5.83
CA LYS A 22 -4.58 -9.69 -7.21
C LYS A 22 -5.61 -8.66 -7.66
N ASP A 23 -5.31 -7.96 -8.75
CA ASP A 23 -6.26 -7.02 -9.35
C ASP A 23 -7.30 -7.81 -10.15
N PRO A 24 -8.59 -7.81 -9.76
CA PRO A 24 -9.64 -8.56 -10.45
C PRO A 24 -9.87 -8.05 -11.88
N TYR A 25 -9.53 -6.79 -12.19
CA TYR A 25 -9.77 -6.20 -13.51
C TYR A 25 -8.67 -6.49 -14.52
N THR A 26 -7.46 -6.85 -14.08
CA THR A 26 -6.35 -7.13 -15.01
C THR A 26 -5.71 -8.49 -14.83
N ASP A 27 -6.17 -9.27 -13.86
CA ASP A 27 -5.57 -10.52 -13.41
C ASP A 27 -4.07 -10.41 -13.02
N LYS A 28 -3.53 -9.17 -12.98
CA LYS A 28 -2.14 -8.89 -12.66
C LYS A 28 -1.96 -8.77 -11.16
N TRP A 29 -0.86 -9.35 -10.69
CA TRP A 29 -0.42 -9.16 -9.32
C TRP A 29 0.15 -7.77 -9.13
N LYS A 30 -0.40 -7.03 -8.16
CA LYS A 30 0.06 -5.70 -7.78
C LYS A 30 0.52 -5.70 -6.33
N ARG A 31 1.38 -4.73 -6.01
CA ARG A 31 1.82 -4.48 -4.64
C ARG A 31 1.57 -3.03 -4.25
N VAL A 32 1.12 -2.84 -3.02
CA VAL A 32 1.05 -1.53 -2.35
C VAL A 32 2.04 -1.51 -1.20
N SER A 33 2.58 -0.32 -0.92
CA SER A 33 3.47 -0.12 0.21
C SER A 33 3.16 1.17 0.96
N VAL A 34 3.36 1.13 2.27
CA VAL A 34 3.31 2.29 3.16
C VAL A 34 4.54 2.30 4.06
N VAL A 35 5.08 3.48 4.35
CA VAL A 35 6.23 3.63 5.24
C VAL A 35 5.78 4.38 6.47
N LEU A 36 6.01 3.81 7.65
CA LEU A 36 5.74 4.44 8.94
C LEU A 36 7.02 4.56 9.76
N ASN A 37 7.03 5.55 10.66
CA ASN A 37 8.18 5.82 11.52
C ASN A 37 8.22 4.90 12.76
N LYS A 38 7.10 4.24 13.09
CA LYS A 38 6.95 3.39 14.28
C LYS A 38 6.41 2.02 13.88
N ASN A 39 6.79 0.99 14.66
CA ASN A 39 6.27 -0.38 14.53
C ASN A 39 5.49 -0.77 15.79
N THR A 40 4.53 0.05 16.19
CA THR A 40 3.59 -0.30 17.26
C THR A 40 2.41 -1.05 16.67
N LYS A 41 1.64 -1.77 17.50
CA LYS A 41 0.39 -2.44 17.06
C LYS A 41 -0.60 -1.45 16.40
N GLN A 42 -0.66 -0.22 16.90
CA GLN A 42 -1.47 0.85 16.30
C GLN A 42 -0.97 1.20 14.90
N SER A 43 0.34 1.39 14.72
CA SER A 43 0.93 1.67 13.40
C SER A 43 0.73 0.51 12.43
N GLN A 44 0.75 -0.74 12.88
CA GLN A 44 0.44 -1.89 12.03
C GLN A 44 -1.02 -1.86 11.56
N LYS A 45 -1.96 -1.60 12.46
CA LYS A 45 -3.39 -1.47 12.12
C LYS A 45 -3.62 -0.31 11.15
N GLU A 46 -3.00 0.83 11.40
CA GLU A 46 -3.03 2.00 10.53
C GLU A 46 -2.39 1.74 9.15
N ALA A 47 -1.30 0.97 9.11
CA ALA A 47 -0.68 0.53 7.87
C ALA A 47 -1.64 -0.36 7.07
N MET A 48 -2.30 -1.32 7.71
CA MET A 48 -3.30 -2.18 7.07
C MET A 48 -4.43 -1.36 6.45
N PHE A 49 -5.04 -0.44 7.22
CA PHE A 49 -6.10 0.42 6.68
C PHE A 49 -5.63 1.23 5.48
N ARG A 50 -4.45 1.87 5.56
CA ARG A 50 -3.90 2.63 4.43
C ARG A 50 -3.57 1.76 3.21
N LEU A 51 -3.11 0.53 3.44
CA LEU A 51 -2.85 -0.42 2.35
C LEU A 51 -4.15 -0.81 1.65
N GLU A 52 -5.20 -1.13 2.43
CA GLU A 52 -6.53 -1.42 1.90
C GLU A 52 -7.15 -0.23 1.18
N GLU A 53 -7.08 0.97 1.75
CA GLU A 53 -7.56 2.20 1.10
C GLU A 53 -6.85 2.43 -0.23
N LYS A 54 -5.52 2.30 -0.28
CA LYS A 54 -4.78 2.40 -1.55
C LYS A 54 -5.19 1.34 -2.56
N ILE A 55 -5.51 0.12 -2.11
CA ILE A 55 -6.02 -0.93 -2.99
C ILE A 55 -7.39 -0.53 -3.53
N LYS A 56 -8.33 -0.14 -2.67
CA LYS A 56 -9.68 0.31 -3.05
C LYS A 56 -9.64 1.52 -3.98
N GLU A 57 -8.82 2.52 -3.67
CA GLU A 57 -8.58 3.68 -4.54
C GLU A 57 -8.03 3.24 -5.90
N LYS A 58 -7.06 2.33 -5.95
CA LYS A 58 -6.53 1.83 -7.23
C LYS A 58 -7.53 1.02 -8.02
N LEU A 59 -8.47 0.35 -7.37
CA LEU A 59 -9.57 -0.38 -8.02
C LEU A 59 -10.63 0.62 -8.52
N ASN A 60 -11.02 1.60 -7.71
CA ASN A 60 -12.05 2.60 -8.04
C ASN A 60 -11.58 3.65 -9.06
N ASN A 61 -10.34 4.14 -8.95
CA ASN A 61 -9.81 5.15 -9.88
C ASN A 61 -9.59 4.55 -11.29
N LYS A 62 -9.46 3.23 -11.38
CA LYS A 62 -9.40 2.54 -12.66
C LYS A 62 -10.74 2.56 -13.40
N SER A 63 -11.85 2.38 -12.67
CA SER A 63 -13.20 2.57 -13.19
C SER A 63 -13.41 3.97 -13.81
N SER A 64 -12.82 5.01 -13.22
CA SER A 64 -12.96 6.39 -13.74
C SER A 64 -12.00 6.73 -14.89
N SER A 65 -10.83 6.10 -14.96
CA SER A 65 -9.85 6.37 -16.03
C SER A 65 -10.11 5.60 -17.32
N GLU A 66 -10.79 4.46 -17.28
CA GLU A 66 -11.25 3.73 -18.47
C GLU A 66 -12.45 4.42 -19.17
N LEU A 67 -13.19 5.29 -18.47
CA LEU A 67 -14.32 6.06 -19.03
C LEU A 67 -13.91 7.37 -19.75
N LYS A 68 -12.62 7.75 -19.74
CA LYS A 68 -12.15 8.99 -20.38
C LYS A 68 -11.58 8.80 -21.80
N ASN A 69 -11.69 7.60 -22.38
CA ASN A 69 -11.22 7.30 -23.73
C ASN A 69 -12.38 7.01 -24.70
N PHE A 70 -13.40 7.88 -24.71
CA PHE A 70 -14.47 7.88 -25.72
C PHE A 70 -14.60 9.27 -26.33
#